data_AF-A0A4S4M6R3-F1
#
_entry.id   AF-A0A4S4M6R3-F1
#
_cell.length_a   1.000
_cell.length_b   1.000
_cell.length_c   1.000
_cell.angle_alpha   90.00
_cell.angle_beta   90.00
_cell.angle_gamma   90.00
#
_symmetry.space_group_name_H-M   'P 1'
#
loop_
_entity.id
_entity.type
_entity.pdbx_description
1 polymer ?
#
loop_
_entity_poly.entity_id
_entity_poly.type
_entity_poly.pdbx_seq_one_letter_code
_entity_poly.pdbx_strand_id
1 'polypeptide(L)'
;MSDLRTVMFIKHPTVLFPFLISASALGALGPTPSFIPLILVLTLLRIYARIILVPNRPRHRRHVFVTWMCLTFATSIAHVFPALTALSSIFTSLVSLCVISAVASAIAGTAIALDVHLCRQTQDAWLRISIFPVFWAGIWQVWALNAPMGRLTAWSPVVGVHGYAWMKHIFGPCGIDWVVAVFAVVGSEIIGEWFIGPVEQLNTIHASDEQQLVDVDHETPIGDAPAEVPSQPRHTLYLFILLFAFTIPSYFYETLPLPPISSSSTPLTVGCVLPSPPQHNDHSSTLDRFILESQRVVSSGAKVMLWPEGAVRFDSADDREEAIAKVQEKIKGPYVGISFEENAPAEWKGSSGRTKRIGMVLVGPNGPVFEYYKRSLVPYVESFSFLRSPDPPTIYDLPLPPPAHTNKSDWSAGPPFSRPIPITSSICLDFAFPSAFAELPSRAALILAPARTWHPDVGLAMWEQAKARAQEAGSMVLFCDGGISGVSGIAGQGMSEVFQVGSGSWTKTIGVQWPFDERRTTYMRIGNCGVFIALCSLVGVGWVGEIVVRRIRRGPEDMESQKLWHQVLDTVKSGREMIRVWRQRQPGQGEEHPLLV
;
A
#
# COMPACT_ATOMS: atom_id res chain seq x y z
N MET A 1 -37.24 -5.03 28.66
CA MET A 1 -36.34 -4.85 27.50
C MET A 1 -35.23 -5.88 27.63
N SER A 2 -35.14 -6.86 26.73
CA SER A 2 -33.99 -7.77 26.73
C SER A 2 -32.74 -6.93 26.50
N ASP A 3 -31.75 -7.06 27.38
CA ASP A 3 -30.45 -6.41 27.23
C ASP A 3 -29.92 -6.71 25.82
N LEU A 4 -29.58 -5.67 25.06
CA LEU A 4 -29.06 -5.74 23.69
C LEU A 4 -27.89 -6.73 23.64
N ARG A 5 -27.07 -6.75 24.69
CA ARG A 5 -25.98 -7.70 24.92
C ARG A 5 -26.41 -9.16 24.79
N THR A 6 -27.52 -9.55 25.45
CA THR A 6 -28.05 -10.91 25.41
C THR A 6 -28.50 -11.31 24.02
N VAL A 7 -29.13 -10.39 23.28
CA VAL A 7 -29.56 -10.68 21.91
C VAL A 7 -28.37 -10.84 20.97
N MET A 8 -27.40 -9.92 21.04
CA MET A 8 -26.25 -9.88 20.12
C MET A 8 -25.28 -11.04 20.33
N PHE A 9 -24.97 -11.41 21.57
CA PHE A 9 -23.89 -12.37 21.86
C PHE A 9 -24.38 -13.75 22.26
N ILE A 10 -25.55 -13.85 22.90
CA ILE A 10 -26.04 -15.12 23.45
C ILE A 10 -27.05 -15.75 22.48
N LYS A 11 -28.10 -15.02 22.08
CA LYS A 11 -29.20 -15.59 21.30
C LYS A 11 -28.85 -15.80 19.83
N HIS A 12 -28.31 -14.79 19.15
CA HIS A 12 -28.12 -14.85 17.69
C HIS A 12 -26.76 -14.31 17.17
N PRO A 13 -25.61 -14.64 17.80
CA PRO A 13 -24.31 -14.14 17.34
C PRO A 13 -23.99 -14.56 15.90
N THR A 14 -24.49 -15.71 15.47
CA THR A 14 -24.16 -16.32 14.17
C THR A 14 -24.90 -15.71 12.99
N VAL A 15 -25.90 -14.86 13.23
CA VAL A 15 -26.64 -14.12 12.19
C VAL A 15 -26.19 -12.67 12.19
N LEU A 16 -26.11 -12.07 13.38
CA LEU A 16 -25.83 -10.65 13.52
C LEU A 16 -24.39 -10.30 13.12
N PHE A 17 -23.39 -11.04 13.59
CA PHE A 17 -22.00 -10.71 13.27
C PHE A 17 -21.70 -10.86 11.77
N PRO A 18 -22.05 -11.95 11.07
CA PRO A 18 -21.86 -12.03 9.63
C PRO A 18 -22.56 -10.89 8.87
N PHE A 19 -23.75 -10.48 9.30
CA PHE A 19 -24.44 -9.32 8.72
C PHE A 19 -23.66 -8.02 8.93
N LEU A 20 -23.26 -7.70 10.17
CA LEU A 20 -22.50 -6.49 10.49
C LEU A 20 -21.12 -6.46 9.80
N ILE A 21 -20.45 -7.61 9.75
CA ILE A 21 -19.18 -7.79 9.04
C ILE A 21 -19.38 -7.57 7.54
N SER A 22 -20.44 -8.11 6.94
CA SER A 22 -20.72 -7.89 5.51
C SER A 22 -21.03 -6.43 5.20
N ALA A 23 -21.86 -5.79 6.03
CA ALA A 23 -22.23 -4.38 5.87
C ALA A 23 -21.00 -3.46 6.01
N SER A 24 -20.13 -3.71 6.99
CA SER A 24 -18.89 -2.95 7.15
C SER A 24 -17.87 -3.26 6.05
N ALA A 25 -17.77 -4.51 5.60
CA ALA A 25 -16.91 -4.92 4.50
C ALA A 25 -17.24 -4.22 3.18
N LEU A 26 -18.53 -3.98 2.87
CA LEU A 26 -18.94 -3.25 1.67
C LEU A 26 -18.32 -1.85 1.59
N GLY A 27 -18.21 -1.15 2.72
CA GLY A 27 -17.57 0.17 2.79
C GLY A 27 -16.06 0.13 2.98
N ALA A 28 -15.53 -0.95 3.56
CA ALA A 28 -14.11 -1.08 3.89
C ALA A 28 -13.26 -1.67 2.76
N LEU A 29 -13.84 -2.57 1.95
CA LEU A 29 -13.12 -3.39 0.96
C LEU A 29 -13.56 -3.04 -0.46
N GLY A 30 -13.90 -1.78 -0.72
CA GLY A 30 -14.10 -1.27 -2.07
C GLY A 30 -12.76 -0.97 -2.76
N PRO A 31 -12.81 -0.44 -4.00
CA PRO A 31 -11.63 -0.08 -4.79
C PRO A 31 -10.64 0.87 -4.09
N THR A 32 -11.13 1.70 -3.18
CA THR A 32 -10.32 2.58 -2.32
C THR A 32 -10.58 2.29 -0.85
N PRO A 33 -9.94 1.26 -0.27
CA PRO A 33 -10.14 0.92 1.13
C PRO A 33 -9.84 2.10 2.05
N SER A 34 -10.78 2.39 2.96
CA SER A 34 -10.70 3.53 3.88
C SER A 34 -10.27 3.09 5.27
N PHE A 35 -9.47 3.94 5.93
CA PHE A 35 -8.86 3.67 7.23
C PHE A 35 -9.88 3.28 8.31
N ILE A 36 -10.92 4.09 8.54
CA ILE A 36 -11.87 3.86 9.63
C ILE A 36 -12.78 2.64 9.37
N PRO A 37 -13.43 2.49 8.20
CA PRO A 37 -14.22 1.29 7.91
C PRO A 37 -13.43 0.00 8.04
N LEU A 38 -12.16 0.01 7.63
CA LEU A 38 -11.28 -1.16 7.76
C LEU A 38 -10.98 -1.52 9.22
N ILE A 39 -10.75 -0.53 10.08
CA ILE A 39 -10.63 -0.76 11.54
C ILE A 39 -11.89 -1.42 12.09
N LEU A 40 -13.08 -0.94 11.68
CA LEU A 40 -14.35 -1.48 12.15
C LEU A 40 -14.57 -2.93 11.73
N VAL A 41 -14.37 -3.27 10.46
CA VAL A 41 -14.55 -4.66 10.00
C VAL A 41 -13.55 -5.62 10.66
N LEU A 42 -12.30 -5.20 10.86
CA LEU A 42 -11.31 -6.02 11.57
C LEU A 42 -11.64 -6.18 13.05
N THR A 43 -12.12 -5.12 13.70
CA THR A 43 -12.60 -5.18 15.09
C THR A 43 -13.73 -6.20 15.23
N LEU A 44 -14.74 -6.13 14.36
CA LEU A 44 -15.88 -7.06 14.35
C LEU A 44 -15.45 -8.50 14.07
N LEU A 45 -14.59 -8.71 13.07
CA LEU A 45 -14.05 -10.04 12.74
C LEU A 45 -13.28 -10.64 13.91
N ARG A 46 -12.47 -9.86 14.62
CA ARG A 46 -11.70 -10.34 15.78
C ARG A 46 -12.59 -10.71 16.96
N ILE A 47 -13.57 -9.86 17.30
CA ILE A 47 -14.56 -10.16 18.34
C ILE A 47 -15.30 -11.45 17.98
N TYR A 48 -15.77 -11.56 16.75
CA TYR A 48 -16.51 -12.73 16.30
C TYR A 48 -15.65 -14.00 16.29
N ALA A 49 -14.39 -13.90 15.84
CA ALA A 49 -13.45 -15.01 15.85
C ALA A 49 -13.20 -15.54 17.28
N ARG A 50 -13.08 -14.66 18.28
CA ARG A 50 -12.96 -15.06 19.69
C ARG A 50 -14.20 -15.81 20.19
N ILE A 51 -15.40 -15.48 19.70
CA ILE A 51 -16.65 -16.17 20.06
C ILE A 51 -16.77 -17.54 19.40
N ILE A 52 -16.42 -17.66 18.12
CA ILE A 52 -16.66 -18.90 17.36
C ILE A 52 -15.52 -19.90 17.44
N LEU A 53 -14.27 -19.47 17.66
CA LEU A 53 -13.08 -20.34 17.71
C LEU A 53 -12.77 -20.90 19.11
N VAL A 54 -13.76 -20.85 20.02
CA VAL A 54 -13.66 -21.52 21.33
C VAL A 54 -13.66 -23.04 21.11
N PRO A 55 -12.76 -23.82 21.75
CA PRO A 55 -12.78 -25.27 21.64
C PRO A 55 -14.12 -25.76 22.19
N ASN A 56 -14.63 -26.84 21.64
CA ASN A 56 -15.90 -27.47 22.04
C ASN A 56 -17.17 -26.75 21.56
N ARG A 57 -17.09 -25.61 20.85
CA ARG A 57 -18.28 -25.05 20.17
C ARG A 57 -18.70 -25.99 19.01
N PRO A 58 -19.90 -26.60 19.07
CA PRO A 58 -20.40 -27.40 17.96
C PRO A 58 -20.56 -26.49 16.74
N ARG A 59 -20.21 -26.99 15.56
CA ARG A 59 -20.38 -26.31 14.26
C ARG A 59 -19.56 -25.03 14.04
N HIS A 60 -18.49 -24.76 14.81
CA HIS A 60 -17.61 -23.59 14.57
C HIS A 60 -17.13 -23.49 13.10
N ARG A 61 -16.81 -24.62 12.47
CA ARG A 61 -16.42 -24.69 11.03
C ARG A 61 -17.49 -24.10 10.11
N ARG A 62 -18.77 -24.36 10.39
CA ARG A 62 -19.89 -23.80 9.62
C ARG A 62 -19.95 -22.28 9.79
N HIS A 63 -19.72 -21.77 10.99
CA HIS A 63 -19.74 -20.32 11.25
C HIS A 63 -18.56 -19.60 10.59
N VAL A 64 -17.36 -20.19 10.62
CA VAL A 64 -16.19 -19.69 9.88
C VAL A 64 -16.49 -19.66 8.38
N PHE A 65 -17.01 -20.76 7.84
CA PHE A 65 -17.37 -20.87 6.42
C PHE A 65 -18.43 -19.83 6.00
N VAL A 66 -19.52 -19.69 6.76
CA VAL A 66 -20.57 -18.69 6.47
C VAL A 66 -20.00 -17.29 6.48
N THR A 67 -19.12 -16.96 7.43
CA THR A 67 -18.52 -15.62 7.53
C THR A 67 -17.58 -15.35 6.37
N TRP A 68 -16.77 -16.35 5.99
CA TRP A 68 -15.93 -16.26 4.80
C TRP A 68 -16.74 -16.06 3.52
N MET A 69 -17.86 -16.79 3.35
CA MET A 69 -18.77 -16.60 2.21
C MET A 69 -19.40 -15.21 2.20
N CYS A 70 -19.92 -14.75 3.34
CA CYS A 70 -20.50 -13.43 3.52
C CYS A 70 -19.51 -12.30 3.18
N LEU A 71 -18.29 -12.41 3.68
CA LEU A 71 -17.20 -11.47 3.44
C LEU A 71 -16.75 -11.46 1.97
N THR A 72 -16.61 -12.64 1.37
CA THR A 72 -16.31 -12.81 -0.05
C THR A 72 -17.38 -12.14 -0.90
N PHE A 73 -18.66 -12.39 -0.60
CA PHE A 73 -19.79 -11.83 -1.30
C PHE A 73 -19.84 -10.29 -1.17
N ALA A 74 -19.65 -9.77 0.04
CA ALA A 74 -19.59 -8.33 0.26
C ALA A 74 -18.45 -7.66 -0.53
N THR A 75 -17.26 -8.25 -0.52
CA THR A 75 -16.10 -7.75 -1.29
C THR A 75 -16.38 -7.81 -2.79
N SER A 76 -16.94 -8.92 -3.30
CA SER A 76 -17.33 -9.04 -4.71
C SER A 76 -18.37 -8.00 -5.10
N ILE A 77 -19.36 -7.70 -4.26
CA ILE A 77 -20.34 -6.63 -4.53
C ILE A 77 -19.63 -5.27 -4.63
N ALA A 78 -18.73 -4.97 -3.70
CA ALA A 78 -18.01 -3.69 -3.68
C ALA A 78 -17.18 -3.44 -4.95
N HIS A 79 -16.80 -4.50 -5.66
CA HIS A 79 -16.01 -4.47 -6.89
C HIS A 79 -16.76 -4.89 -8.15
N VAL A 80 -18.09 -5.10 -8.09
CA VAL A 80 -18.84 -5.67 -9.22
C VAL A 80 -18.77 -4.76 -10.45
N PHE A 81 -18.99 -3.46 -10.29
CA PHE A 81 -19.00 -2.50 -11.39
C PHE A 81 -17.67 -2.44 -12.16
N PRO A 82 -16.51 -2.21 -11.51
CA PRO A 82 -15.24 -2.21 -12.24
C PRO A 82 -14.90 -3.57 -12.86
N ALA A 83 -15.39 -4.69 -12.29
CA ALA A 83 -15.15 -6.01 -12.85
C ALA A 83 -15.95 -6.29 -14.13
N LEU A 84 -17.20 -5.80 -14.23
CA LEU A 84 -18.05 -6.06 -15.41
C LEU A 84 -17.40 -5.66 -16.73
N THR A 85 -16.56 -4.63 -16.71
CA THR A 85 -15.85 -4.08 -17.88
C THR A 85 -14.37 -4.48 -17.98
N ALA A 86 -13.87 -5.31 -17.06
CA ALA A 86 -12.43 -5.62 -16.98
C ALA A 86 -11.97 -6.67 -18.01
N LEU A 87 -12.78 -7.69 -18.28
CA LEU A 87 -12.48 -8.75 -19.25
C LEU A 87 -13.48 -8.74 -20.40
N SER A 88 -13.16 -9.46 -21.47
CA SER A 88 -14.02 -9.61 -22.64
C SER A 88 -15.34 -10.34 -22.37
N SER A 89 -15.45 -11.09 -21.28
CA SER A 89 -16.66 -11.80 -20.87
C SER A 89 -17.05 -11.44 -19.44
N ILE A 90 -18.31 -11.02 -19.26
CA ILE A 90 -18.88 -10.68 -17.95
C ILE A 90 -18.78 -11.87 -16.99
N PHE A 91 -19.03 -13.09 -17.48
CA PHE A 91 -18.98 -14.29 -16.64
C PHE A 91 -17.56 -14.55 -16.10
N THR A 92 -16.53 -14.45 -16.96
CA THR A 92 -15.15 -14.66 -16.51
C THR A 92 -14.71 -13.56 -15.56
N SER A 93 -15.16 -12.32 -15.75
CA SER A 93 -14.92 -11.22 -14.82
C SER A 93 -15.50 -11.50 -13.43
N LEU A 94 -16.78 -11.89 -13.36
CA LEU A 94 -17.46 -12.17 -12.10
C LEU A 94 -16.86 -13.38 -11.37
N VAL A 95 -16.51 -14.44 -12.10
CA VAL A 95 -15.83 -15.61 -11.52
C VAL A 95 -14.46 -15.22 -10.98
N SER A 96 -13.66 -14.49 -11.76
CA SER A 96 -12.33 -14.03 -11.33
C SER A 96 -12.42 -13.13 -10.09
N LEU A 97 -13.40 -12.23 -10.07
CA LEU A 97 -13.66 -11.36 -8.92
C LEU A 97 -14.00 -12.17 -7.67
N CYS A 98 -14.91 -13.15 -7.78
CA CYS A 98 -15.27 -14.03 -6.68
C CYS A 98 -14.06 -14.83 -6.17
N VAL A 99 -13.22 -15.35 -7.05
CA VAL A 99 -12.00 -16.10 -6.67
C VAL A 99 -11.00 -15.20 -5.96
N ILE A 100 -10.71 -14.01 -6.49
CA ILE A 100 -9.79 -13.06 -5.86
C ILE A 100 -10.32 -12.62 -4.49
N SER A 101 -11.60 -12.29 -4.39
CA SER A 101 -12.26 -11.89 -3.15
C SER A 101 -12.26 -13.03 -2.11
N ALA A 102 -12.47 -14.27 -2.56
CA ALA A 102 -12.43 -15.46 -1.74
C ALA A 102 -11.03 -15.72 -1.16
N VAL A 103 -9.99 -15.59 -1.98
CA VAL A 103 -8.60 -15.77 -1.56
C VAL A 103 -8.19 -14.67 -0.58
N ALA A 104 -8.44 -13.40 -0.89
CA ALA A 104 -8.14 -12.29 0.01
C ALA A 104 -8.86 -12.44 1.36
N SER A 105 -10.14 -12.81 1.34
CA SER A 105 -10.93 -13.08 2.55
C SER A 105 -10.41 -14.27 3.34
N ALA A 106 -9.93 -15.33 2.68
CA ALA A 106 -9.34 -16.49 3.35
C ALA A 106 -8.00 -16.14 4.03
N ILE A 107 -7.17 -15.31 3.38
CA ILE A 107 -5.91 -14.81 3.95
C ILE A 107 -6.19 -13.97 5.21
N ALA A 108 -7.13 -13.02 5.11
CA ALA A 108 -7.54 -12.21 6.25
C ALA A 108 -8.12 -13.05 7.40
N GLY A 109 -9.01 -13.99 7.08
CA GLY A 109 -9.61 -14.90 8.06
C GLY A 109 -8.57 -15.80 8.74
N THR A 110 -7.56 -16.26 7.99
CA THR A 110 -6.46 -17.07 8.52
C THR A 110 -5.59 -16.26 9.48
N ALA A 111 -5.24 -15.02 9.14
CA ALA A 111 -4.49 -14.14 10.03
C ALA A 111 -5.22 -13.90 11.36
N ILE A 112 -6.53 -13.69 11.31
CA ILE A 112 -7.36 -13.49 12.51
C ILE A 112 -7.51 -14.79 13.32
N ALA A 113 -7.68 -15.94 12.66
CA ALA A 113 -7.76 -17.22 13.34
C ALA A 113 -6.44 -17.59 14.04
N LEU A 114 -5.30 -17.33 13.39
CA LEU A 114 -3.97 -17.49 13.98
C LEU A 114 -3.78 -16.57 15.17
N ASP A 115 -4.17 -15.30 15.08
CA ASP A 115 -4.15 -14.36 16.22
C ASP A 115 -4.95 -14.91 17.41
N VAL A 116 -6.20 -15.32 17.20
CA VAL A 116 -7.03 -15.88 18.28
C VAL A 116 -6.40 -17.15 18.85
N HIS A 117 -5.80 -18.00 18.03
CA HIS A 117 -5.18 -19.23 18.52
C HIS A 117 -3.92 -18.94 19.35
N LEU A 118 -3.04 -18.06 18.87
CA LEU A 118 -1.82 -17.66 19.55
C LEU A 118 -2.12 -16.91 20.85
N CYS A 119 -3.06 -15.94 20.82
CA CYS A 119 -3.46 -15.18 22.00
C CYS A 119 -3.98 -16.06 23.14
N ARG A 120 -4.53 -17.23 22.83
CA ARG A 120 -5.02 -18.19 23.83
C ARG A 120 -3.91 -19.02 24.47
N GLN A 121 -2.78 -19.18 23.78
CA GLN A 121 -1.61 -19.88 24.30
C GLN A 121 -0.70 -18.96 25.12
N THR A 122 -0.80 -17.65 24.91
CA THR A 122 0.04 -16.64 25.56
C THR A 122 -0.64 -16.04 26.78
N GLN A 123 -0.01 -16.11 27.96
CA GLN A 123 -0.48 -15.43 29.17
C GLN A 123 -0.04 -13.95 29.24
N ASP A 124 0.89 -13.54 28.39
CA ASP A 124 1.47 -12.20 28.35
C ASP A 124 0.53 -11.20 27.65
N ALA A 125 0.21 -10.10 28.34
CA ALA A 125 -0.77 -9.13 27.88
C ALA A 125 -0.22 -8.31 26.70
N TRP A 126 1.04 -7.86 26.77
CA TRP A 126 1.71 -7.14 25.70
C TRP A 126 1.81 -7.98 24.43
N LEU A 127 2.20 -9.24 24.57
CA LEU A 127 2.32 -10.15 23.44
C LEU A 127 0.95 -10.35 22.75
N ARG A 128 -0.13 -10.52 23.51
CA ARG A 128 -1.50 -10.64 22.97
C ARG A 128 -1.93 -9.43 22.15
N ILE A 129 -1.63 -8.21 22.61
CA ILE A 129 -2.05 -6.99 21.89
C ILE A 129 -1.15 -6.65 20.69
N SER A 130 0.06 -7.21 20.62
CA SER A 130 1.06 -6.82 19.63
C SER A 130 1.33 -7.87 18.53
N ILE A 131 0.94 -9.13 18.75
CA ILE A 131 0.99 -10.23 17.76
C ILE A 131 0.18 -9.89 16.51
N PHE A 132 -1.11 -9.56 16.65
CA PHE A 132 -1.98 -9.34 15.50
C PHE A 132 -1.47 -8.24 14.55
N PRO A 133 -1.08 -7.05 15.03
CA PRO A 133 -0.52 -6.01 14.16
C PRO A 133 0.68 -6.44 13.31
N VAL A 134 1.61 -7.20 13.89
CA VAL A 134 2.79 -7.67 13.16
C VAL A 134 2.41 -8.73 12.12
N PHE A 135 1.55 -9.69 12.48
CA PHE A 135 1.07 -10.68 11.53
C PHE A 135 0.28 -10.04 10.39
N TRP A 136 -0.59 -9.08 10.70
CA TRP A 136 -1.39 -8.36 9.72
C TRP A 136 -0.53 -7.56 8.74
N ALA A 137 0.42 -6.77 9.26
CA ALA A 137 1.33 -6.00 8.43
C ALA A 137 2.25 -6.92 7.58
N GLY A 138 2.71 -8.03 8.17
CA GLY A 138 3.55 -9.02 7.48
C GLY A 138 2.82 -9.75 6.36
N ILE A 139 1.61 -10.25 6.61
CA ILE A 139 0.87 -11.05 5.62
C ILE A 139 0.52 -10.21 4.38
N TRP A 140 0.10 -8.96 4.56
CA TRP A 140 -0.20 -8.07 3.44
C TRP A 140 1.05 -7.58 2.73
N GLN A 141 2.17 -7.44 3.44
CA GLN A 141 3.45 -7.16 2.81
C GLN A 141 3.91 -8.32 1.93
N VAL A 142 3.83 -9.56 2.43
CA VAL A 142 4.16 -10.77 1.65
C VAL A 142 3.20 -10.90 0.48
N TRP A 143 1.90 -10.71 0.70
CA TRP A 143 0.90 -10.72 -0.37
C TRP A 143 1.23 -9.69 -1.45
N ALA A 144 1.50 -8.43 -1.09
CA ALA A 144 1.81 -7.38 -2.05
C ALA A 144 3.04 -7.64 -2.93
N LEU A 145 4.00 -8.44 -2.45
CA LEU A 145 5.21 -8.79 -3.20
C LEU A 145 4.99 -9.98 -4.14
N ASN A 146 4.02 -10.84 -3.84
CA ASN A 146 3.80 -12.09 -4.59
C ASN A 146 2.52 -12.07 -5.42
N ALA A 147 1.54 -11.28 -5.03
CA ALA A 147 0.27 -11.14 -5.72
C ALA A 147 0.48 -10.34 -7.01
N PRO A 148 -0.11 -10.78 -8.12
CA PRO A 148 0.12 -10.15 -9.41
C PRO A 148 -0.58 -8.79 -9.54
N MET A 149 -1.49 -8.46 -8.60
CA MET A 149 -2.14 -7.15 -8.47
C MET A 149 -1.51 -6.25 -7.39
N GLY A 150 -0.37 -6.68 -6.79
CA GLY A 150 0.29 -5.95 -5.72
C GLY A 150 -0.66 -5.66 -4.54
N ARG A 151 -0.77 -4.39 -4.17
CA ARG A 151 -1.61 -3.91 -3.04
C ARG A 151 -3.06 -3.63 -3.40
N LEU A 152 -3.48 -3.72 -4.66
CA LEU A 152 -4.87 -3.43 -5.04
C LEU A 152 -5.88 -4.42 -4.43
N THR A 153 -5.43 -5.63 -4.12
CA THR A 153 -6.25 -6.67 -3.48
C THR A 153 -5.93 -6.85 -1.99
N ALA A 154 -5.01 -6.03 -1.46
CA ALA A 154 -4.65 -6.07 -0.05
C ALA A 154 -5.68 -5.32 0.78
N TRP A 155 -5.98 -5.82 1.98
CA TRP A 155 -6.82 -5.11 2.95
C TRP A 155 -6.00 -4.06 3.70
N SER A 156 -5.56 -3.06 2.94
CA SER A 156 -4.75 -1.93 3.38
C SER A 156 -5.47 -0.65 3.03
N PRO A 157 -5.61 0.30 3.96
CA PRO A 157 -6.25 1.55 3.62
C PRO A 157 -5.31 2.39 2.75
N VAL A 158 -5.91 3.09 1.79
CA VAL A 158 -5.23 4.07 0.94
C VAL A 158 -5.75 5.48 1.18
N VAL A 159 -7.03 5.59 1.59
CA VAL A 159 -7.68 6.85 1.96
C VAL A 159 -7.91 6.95 3.47
N GLY A 160 -8.04 8.18 3.97
CA GLY A 160 -8.33 8.46 5.38
C GLY A 160 -7.13 8.28 6.33
N VAL A 161 -5.91 8.19 5.81
CA VAL A 161 -4.68 7.94 6.59
C VAL A 161 -3.93 9.22 7.00
N HIS A 162 -4.58 10.40 6.94
CA HIS A 162 -3.92 11.70 7.08
C HIS A 162 -3.12 11.85 8.40
N GLY A 163 -3.68 11.45 9.54
CA GLY A 163 -2.98 11.50 10.83
C GLY A 163 -1.73 10.60 10.92
N TYR A 164 -1.61 9.62 10.02
CA TYR A 164 -0.48 8.70 9.94
C TYR A 164 0.31 8.83 8.63
N ALA A 165 0.04 9.86 7.82
CA ALA A 165 0.66 10.00 6.50
C ALA A 165 2.20 10.09 6.58
N TRP A 166 2.73 10.68 7.65
CA TRP A 166 4.17 10.75 7.92
C TRP A 166 4.82 9.36 8.01
N MET A 167 4.07 8.33 8.43
CA MET A 167 4.60 6.97 8.54
C MET A 167 4.97 6.36 7.19
N LYS A 168 4.39 6.83 6.08
CA LYS A 168 4.75 6.34 4.73
C LYS A 168 6.22 6.62 4.41
N HIS A 169 6.79 7.71 4.90
CA HIS A 169 8.21 8.02 4.69
C HIS A 169 9.16 7.11 5.48
N ILE A 170 8.68 6.50 6.56
CA ILE A 170 9.53 5.73 7.50
C ILE A 170 9.29 4.23 7.38
N PHE A 171 8.01 3.83 7.47
CA PHE A 171 7.56 2.45 7.52
C PHE A 171 6.80 2.03 6.26
N GLY A 172 6.65 2.93 5.29
CA GLY A 172 5.92 2.66 4.06
C GLY A 172 4.48 2.19 4.32
N PRO A 173 3.96 1.28 3.48
CA PRO A 173 2.59 0.81 3.64
C PRO A 173 2.43 -0.21 4.78
N CYS A 174 3.51 -0.92 5.12
CA CYS A 174 3.52 -1.89 6.23
C CYS A 174 3.25 -1.21 7.59
N GLY A 175 3.76 0.00 7.80
CA GLY A 175 3.45 0.78 9.01
C GLY A 175 1.97 1.20 9.10
N ILE A 176 1.33 1.48 7.97
CA ILE A 176 -0.10 1.81 7.94
C ILE A 176 -0.95 0.59 8.27
N ASP A 177 -0.62 -0.58 7.69
CA ASP A 177 -1.28 -1.85 8.01
C ASP A 177 -1.16 -2.17 9.51
N TRP A 178 0.02 -1.95 10.07
CA TRP A 178 0.28 -2.13 11.50
C TRP A 178 -0.63 -1.25 12.35
N VAL A 179 -0.73 0.06 12.06
CA VAL A 179 -1.60 0.99 12.80
C VAL A 179 -3.06 0.58 12.75
N VAL A 180 -3.57 0.23 11.57
CA VAL A 180 -4.96 -0.23 11.39
C VAL A 180 -5.24 -1.45 12.27
N ALA A 181 -4.32 -2.41 12.25
CA ALA A 181 -4.45 -3.60 13.06
C ALA A 181 -4.37 -3.30 14.56
N VAL A 182 -3.53 -2.36 15.00
CA VAL A 182 -3.46 -1.92 16.41
C VAL A 182 -4.79 -1.30 16.84
N PHE A 183 -5.39 -0.42 16.03
CA PHE A 183 -6.72 0.11 16.32
C PHE A 183 -7.77 -1.00 16.38
N ALA A 184 -7.68 -2.00 15.51
CA ALA A 184 -8.58 -3.15 15.58
C ALA A 184 -8.38 -3.99 16.85
N VAL A 185 -7.14 -4.10 17.38
CA VAL A 185 -6.88 -4.67 18.72
C VAL A 185 -7.62 -3.87 19.77
N VAL A 186 -7.35 -2.57 19.84
CA VAL A 186 -7.89 -1.69 20.88
C VAL A 186 -9.43 -1.70 20.83
N GLY A 187 -10.01 -1.57 19.64
CA GLY A 187 -11.46 -1.66 19.46
C GLY A 187 -12.02 -3.00 19.93
N SER A 188 -11.34 -4.11 19.62
CA SER A 188 -11.79 -5.44 20.02
C SER A 188 -11.71 -5.69 21.52
N GLU A 189 -10.70 -5.12 22.20
CA GLU A 189 -10.57 -5.22 23.65
C GLU A 189 -11.57 -4.31 24.37
N ILE A 190 -11.74 -3.06 23.95
CA ILE A 190 -12.72 -2.13 24.57
C ILE A 190 -14.15 -2.67 24.42
N ILE A 191 -14.53 -3.06 23.21
CA ILE A 191 -15.87 -3.62 22.94
C ILE A 191 -16.00 -4.99 23.64
N GLY A 192 -14.95 -5.80 23.64
CA GLY A 192 -14.92 -7.08 24.34
C GLY A 192 -15.15 -6.92 25.84
N GLU A 193 -14.41 -6.04 26.51
CA GLU A 193 -14.57 -5.76 27.94
C GLU A 193 -15.96 -5.20 28.27
N TRP A 194 -16.43 -4.22 27.48
CA TRP A 194 -17.74 -3.60 27.70
C TRP A 194 -18.91 -4.58 27.53
N PHE A 195 -18.85 -5.47 26.53
CA PHE A 195 -19.96 -6.36 26.19
C PHE A 195 -19.84 -7.79 26.71
N ILE A 196 -18.65 -8.34 26.95
CA ILE A 196 -18.50 -9.72 27.46
C ILE A 196 -18.48 -9.71 28.99
N GLY A 197 -18.17 -8.56 29.61
CA GLY A 197 -17.99 -8.45 31.05
C GLY A 197 -16.78 -9.25 31.54
N PRO A 198 -16.49 -9.26 32.85
CA PRO A 198 -15.44 -10.11 33.41
C PRO A 198 -15.74 -11.57 33.06
N VAL A 199 -14.88 -12.19 32.25
CA VAL A 199 -15.05 -13.54 31.67
C VAL A 199 -15.28 -14.62 32.76
N GLU A 200 -14.92 -14.33 34.01
CA GLU A 200 -15.22 -15.16 35.18
C GLU A 200 -16.70 -15.54 35.29
N GLN A 201 -17.64 -14.65 34.96
CA GLN A 201 -19.07 -14.99 35.05
C GLN A 201 -19.50 -16.07 34.04
N LEU A 202 -18.94 -16.08 32.81
CA LEU A 202 -19.33 -17.05 31.79
C LEU A 202 -18.80 -18.47 32.07
N ASN A 203 -17.60 -18.58 32.67
CA ASN A 203 -17.06 -19.87 33.07
C ASN A 203 -17.77 -20.44 34.31
N THR A 204 -18.18 -19.59 35.27
CA THR A 204 -19.01 -20.04 36.39
C THR A 204 -20.41 -20.46 35.96
N ILE A 205 -21.02 -19.80 34.96
CA ILE A 205 -22.35 -20.17 34.48
C ILE A 205 -22.33 -21.53 33.76
N HIS A 206 -21.29 -21.83 32.96
CA HIS A 206 -21.17 -23.13 32.30
C HIS A 206 -20.69 -24.26 33.23
N ALA A 207 -19.85 -23.97 34.23
CA ALA A 207 -19.47 -24.96 35.23
C ALA A 207 -20.63 -25.29 36.20
N SER A 208 -21.48 -24.31 36.52
CA SER A 208 -22.66 -24.50 37.37
C SER A 208 -23.74 -25.39 36.75
N ASP A 209 -23.85 -25.42 35.41
CA ASP A 209 -24.87 -26.23 34.72
C ASP A 209 -24.43 -27.70 34.49
N GLU A 210 -23.12 -28.01 34.59
CA GLU A 210 -22.60 -29.37 34.39
C GLU A 210 -22.20 -30.11 35.69
N GLN A 211 -22.10 -29.44 36.85
CA GLN A 211 -21.60 -30.07 38.09
C GLN A 211 -22.59 -30.27 39.24
N GLN A 212 -23.86 -29.86 39.14
CA GLN A 212 -24.81 -30.06 40.24
C GLN A 212 -25.56 -31.39 40.15
N LEU A 213 -24.87 -32.53 40.31
CA LEU A 213 -25.51 -33.85 40.47
C LEU A 213 -24.84 -34.79 41.51
N VAL A 214 -23.80 -34.38 42.25
CA VAL A 214 -23.31 -35.17 43.40
C VAL A 214 -22.91 -34.26 44.56
N ASP A 215 -23.77 -34.25 45.58
CA ASP A 215 -23.53 -33.62 46.88
C ASP A 215 -22.59 -34.54 47.69
N VAL A 216 -21.33 -34.15 47.87
CA VAL A 216 -20.41 -34.83 48.80
C VAL A 216 -19.88 -33.79 49.77
N ASP A 217 -20.42 -33.83 50.98
CA ASP A 217 -19.97 -33.08 52.15
C ASP A 217 -18.52 -33.45 52.51
N HIS A 218 -17.55 -32.68 52.02
CA HIS A 218 -16.19 -32.66 52.55
C HIS A 218 -15.76 -31.23 52.89
N GLU A 219 -15.89 -30.92 54.17
CA GLU A 219 -15.28 -29.75 54.82
C GLU A 219 -13.76 -29.78 54.60
N THR A 220 -13.28 -28.98 53.65
CA THR A 220 -11.86 -28.68 53.49
C THR A 220 -11.60 -27.24 53.92
N PRO A 221 -10.47 -26.96 54.60
CA PRO A 221 -10.25 -25.66 55.24
C PRO A 221 -10.01 -24.58 54.19
N ILE A 222 -10.87 -23.56 54.27
CA ILE A 222 -10.91 -22.34 53.47
C ILE A 222 -9.58 -21.59 53.62
N GLY A 223 -8.71 -21.76 52.64
CA GLY A 223 -7.49 -20.98 52.42
C GLY A 223 -7.50 -20.39 51.01
N ASP A 224 -8.67 -19.94 50.54
CA ASP A 224 -8.84 -19.37 49.22
C ASP A 224 -8.32 -17.93 49.22
N ALA A 225 -7.02 -17.79 48.97
CA ALA A 225 -6.47 -16.52 48.53
C ALA A 225 -7.28 -16.09 47.29
N PRO A 226 -7.96 -14.92 47.30
CA PRO A 226 -8.76 -14.49 46.17
C PRO A 226 -7.83 -14.47 44.95
N ALA A 227 -8.17 -15.25 43.92
CA ALA A 227 -7.46 -15.23 42.66
C ALA A 227 -7.40 -13.77 42.21
N GLU A 228 -6.19 -13.18 42.22
CA GLU A 228 -6.00 -11.80 41.81
C GLU A 228 -6.50 -11.68 40.37
N VAL A 229 -7.66 -11.04 40.21
CA VAL A 229 -8.25 -10.77 38.90
C VAL A 229 -7.20 -9.98 38.12
N PRO A 230 -6.67 -10.51 37.00
CA PRO A 230 -5.63 -9.82 36.26
C PRO A 230 -6.19 -8.49 35.75
N SER A 231 -5.61 -7.39 36.24
CA SER A 231 -5.99 -6.03 35.87
C SER A 231 -5.59 -5.73 34.41
N GLN A 232 -6.38 -6.22 33.45
CA GLN A 232 -6.15 -6.08 32.00
C GLN A 232 -6.38 -4.67 31.39
N PRO A 233 -7.17 -3.71 31.94
CA PRO A 233 -7.57 -2.53 31.16
C PRO A 233 -6.46 -1.49 30.92
N ARG A 234 -5.33 -1.56 31.65
CA ARG A 234 -4.30 -0.52 31.59
C ARG A 234 -3.49 -0.56 30.28
N HIS A 235 -3.14 -1.74 29.78
CA HIS A 235 -2.31 -1.87 28.57
C HIS A 235 -3.03 -1.40 27.31
N THR A 236 -4.32 -1.73 27.19
CA THR A 236 -5.18 -1.27 26.08
C THR A 236 -5.30 0.25 26.06
N LEU A 237 -5.47 0.87 27.24
CA LEU A 237 -5.52 2.33 27.36
C LEU A 237 -4.18 2.97 26.97
N TYR A 238 -3.04 2.44 27.42
CA TYR A 238 -1.73 2.96 27.03
C TYR A 238 -1.48 2.84 25.53
N LEU A 239 -1.89 1.72 24.91
CA LEU A 239 -1.80 1.52 23.47
C LEU A 239 -2.68 2.51 22.69
N PHE A 240 -3.90 2.77 23.17
CA PHE A 240 -4.78 3.79 22.61
C PHE A 240 -4.13 5.17 22.69
N ILE A 241 -3.64 5.57 23.87
CA ILE A 241 -2.96 6.86 24.04
C ILE A 241 -1.74 6.96 23.13
N LEU A 242 -0.95 5.89 22.99
CA LEU A 242 0.21 5.83 22.10
C LEU A 242 -0.18 6.02 20.62
N LEU A 243 -1.28 5.39 20.17
CA LEU A 243 -1.79 5.58 18.81
C LEU A 243 -2.16 7.04 18.55
N PHE A 244 -2.89 7.67 19.47
CA PHE A 244 -3.19 9.09 19.36
C PHE A 244 -1.91 9.95 19.40
N ALA A 245 -0.94 9.61 20.24
CA ALA A 245 0.35 10.29 20.24
C ALA A 245 1.10 10.16 18.90
N PHE A 246 0.96 9.03 18.19
CA PHE A 246 1.51 8.85 16.83
C PHE A 246 0.82 9.71 15.76
N THR A 247 -0.28 10.38 16.06
CA THR A 247 -0.84 11.42 15.18
C THR A 247 -0.12 12.77 15.34
N ILE A 248 0.59 12.99 16.44
CA ILE A 248 1.24 14.29 16.73
C ILE A 248 2.23 14.71 15.62
N PRO A 249 3.09 13.83 15.05
CA PRO A 249 3.99 14.22 13.98
C PRO A 249 3.29 14.75 12.73
N SER A 250 2.02 14.41 12.46
CA SER A 250 1.31 14.92 11.29
C SER A 250 1.04 16.43 11.34
N TYR A 251 1.08 17.04 12.52
CA TYR A 251 0.95 18.49 12.68
C TYR A 251 2.24 19.24 12.34
N PHE A 252 3.38 18.57 12.40
CA PHE A 252 4.70 19.14 12.10
C PHE A 252 5.21 18.76 10.72
N TYR A 253 4.63 17.72 10.12
CA TYR A 253 4.94 17.34 8.75
C TYR A 253 4.26 18.31 7.79
N GLU A 254 5.03 19.04 6.99
CA GLU A 254 4.49 20.00 6.02
C GLU A 254 3.50 19.30 5.07
N THR A 255 2.23 19.64 5.23
CA THR A 255 1.12 19.09 4.44
C THR A 255 0.78 19.98 3.25
N LEU A 256 1.32 21.20 3.21
CA LEU A 256 1.06 22.15 2.15
C LEU A 256 2.09 22.02 1.03
N PRO A 257 1.68 22.15 -0.23
CA PRO A 257 2.59 22.13 -1.34
C PRO A 257 3.53 23.33 -1.33
N LEU A 258 4.76 23.12 -1.78
CA LEU A 258 5.71 24.22 -1.96
C LEU A 258 5.13 25.24 -2.96
N PRO A 259 5.19 26.55 -2.65
CA PRO A 259 4.79 27.58 -3.61
C PRO A 259 5.64 27.45 -4.88
N PRO A 260 5.04 27.54 -6.08
CA PRO A 260 5.79 27.38 -7.33
C PRO A 260 6.93 28.37 -7.51
N ILE A 261 6.76 29.59 -6.99
CA ILE A 261 7.75 30.67 -7.09
C ILE A 261 8.17 31.03 -5.66
N SER A 262 9.34 30.56 -5.23
CA SER A 262 9.98 30.94 -3.98
C SER A 262 11.49 30.76 -4.06
N SER A 263 12.24 31.28 -3.07
CA SER A 263 13.69 31.06 -2.98
C SER A 263 14.05 29.59 -2.75
N SER A 264 13.16 28.83 -2.09
CA SER A 264 13.31 27.41 -1.77
C SER A 264 12.66 26.47 -2.78
N SER A 265 12.20 26.99 -3.93
CA SER A 265 11.56 26.18 -4.96
C SER A 265 11.97 26.57 -6.37
N THR A 266 11.77 25.63 -7.28
CA THR A 266 11.97 25.74 -8.71
C THR A 266 10.63 25.52 -9.40
N PRO A 267 10.06 26.54 -10.08
CA PRO A 267 8.80 26.38 -10.78
C PRO A 267 8.95 25.41 -11.95
N LEU A 268 8.13 24.36 -11.98
CA LEU A 268 8.05 23.43 -13.10
C LEU A 268 6.61 23.36 -13.59
N THR A 269 6.35 23.79 -14.82
CA THR A 269 5.03 23.60 -15.44
C THR A 269 4.97 22.23 -16.08
N VAL A 270 4.08 21.39 -15.59
CA VAL A 270 3.83 20.05 -16.12
C VAL A 270 2.45 20.00 -16.79
N GLY A 271 2.28 19.08 -17.72
CA GLY A 271 1.03 18.91 -18.45
C GLY A 271 0.68 17.45 -18.71
N CYS A 272 -0.61 17.19 -18.72
CA CYS A 272 -1.17 15.92 -19.15
C CYS A 272 -1.87 16.09 -20.49
N VAL A 273 -1.49 15.29 -21.49
CA VAL A 273 -2.03 15.40 -22.85
C VAL A 273 -3.10 14.33 -23.04
N LEU A 274 -4.36 14.75 -23.06
CA LEU A 274 -5.53 13.88 -23.14
C LEU A 274 -6.46 14.40 -24.24
N PRO A 275 -6.18 14.11 -25.53
CA PRO A 275 -7.01 14.56 -26.63
C PRO A 275 -8.45 14.03 -26.49
N SER A 276 -9.43 14.84 -26.88
CA SER A 276 -10.83 14.42 -26.95
C SER A 276 -10.98 13.16 -27.81
N PRO A 277 -11.89 12.21 -27.52
CA PRO A 277 -12.10 11.01 -28.33
C PRO A 277 -12.31 11.32 -29.81
N PRO A 278 -11.89 10.41 -30.73
CA PRO A 278 -12.06 10.66 -32.16
C PRO A 278 -13.54 10.85 -32.47
N GLN A 279 -13.85 11.88 -33.24
CA GLN A 279 -15.19 12.04 -33.80
C GLN A 279 -15.39 11.02 -34.91
N HIS A 280 -16.65 10.67 -35.23
CA HIS A 280 -16.97 9.62 -36.21
C HIS A 280 -16.30 9.83 -37.59
N ASN A 281 -16.07 11.09 -37.98
CA ASN A 281 -15.47 11.47 -39.27
C ASN A 281 -13.99 11.86 -39.17
N ASP A 282 -13.36 11.64 -38.01
CA ASP A 282 -11.96 11.98 -37.79
C ASP A 282 -11.06 10.82 -38.22
N HIS A 283 -10.41 10.99 -39.37
CA HIS A 283 -9.44 10.04 -39.94
C HIS A 283 -7.99 10.38 -39.57
N SER A 284 -7.76 11.37 -38.70
CA SER A 284 -6.39 11.72 -38.31
C SER A 284 -5.74 10.59 -37.50
N SER A 285 -4.43 10.41 -37.73
CA SER A 285 -3.68 9.39 -36.99
C SER A 285 -3.67 9.72 -35.49
N THR A 286 -3.65 8.70 -34.64
CA THR A 286 -3.58 8.91 -33.18
C THR A 286 -2.37 9.76 -32.80
N LEU A 287 -1.22 9.54 -33.45
CA LEU A 287 -0.01 10.33 -33.27
C LEU A 287 -0.25 11.82 -33.57
N ASP A 288 -0.87 12.14 -34.70
CA ASP A 288 -1.12 13.54 -35.11
C ASP A 288 -2.04 14.26 -34.12
N ARG A 289 -3.03 13.55 -33.56
CA ARG A 289 -3.94 14.11 -32.54
C ARG A 289 -3.22 14.42 -31.25
N PHE A 290 -2.34 13.53 -30.79
CA PHE A 290 -1.48 13.78 -29.64
C PHE A 290 -0.49 14.92 -29.90
N ILE A 291 0.06 15.03 -31.11
CA ILE A 291 0.94 16.14 -31.48
C ILE A 291 0.17 17.48 -31.45
N LEU A 292 -1.00 17.54 -32.09
CA LEU A 292 -1.85 18.73 -32.12
C LEU A 292 -2.24 19.18 -30.70
N GLU A 293 -2.67 18.22 -29.87
CA GLU A 293 -3.05 18.52 -28.50
C GLU A 293 -1.83 18.93 -27.66
N SER A 294 -0.66 18.32 -27.88
CA SER A 294 0.58 18.74 -27.24
C SER A 294 0.96 20.17 -27.60
N GLN A 295 0.78 20.61 -28.85
CA GLN A 295 1.00 22.00 -29.25
C GLN A 295 0.08 22.97 -28.49
N ARG A 296 -1.18 22.59 -28.26
CA ARG A 296 -2.10 23.35 -27.41
C ARG A 296 -1.55 23.46 -25.98
N VAL A 297 -1.09 22.36 -25.41
CA VAL A 297 -0.51 22.29 -24.06
C VAL A 297 0.79 23.12 -23.96
N VAL A 298 1.66 23.09 -24.97
CA VAL A 298 2.88 23.92 -25.04
C VAL A 298 2.57 25.41 -24.92
N SER A 299 1.49 25.88 -25.56
CA SER A 299 1.12 27.30 -25.51
C SER A 299 0.78 27.80 -24.11
N SER A 300 0.43 26.89 -23.18
CA SER A 300 0.22 27.20 -21.76
C SER A 300 1.51 27.20 -20.90
N GLY A 301 2.68 27.00 -21.52
CA GLY A 301 3.99 27.10 -20.87
C GLY A 301 4.52 25.81 -20.26
N ALA A 302 3.92 24.64 -20.56
CA ALA A 302 4.41 23.35 -20.10
C ALA A 302 5.88 23.12 -20.49
N LYS A 303 6.66 22.61 -19.53
CA LYS A 303 8.07 22.21 -19.70
C LYS A 303 8.22 20.70 -19.78
N VAL A 304 7.33 19.96 -19.12
CA VAL A 304 7.23 18.50 -19.21
C VAL A 304 5.78 18.15 -19.51
N MET A 305 5.54 17.38 -20.56
CA MET A 305 4.23 16.87 -20.93
C MET A 305 4.25 15.35 -20.89
N LEU A 306 3.13 14.73 -20.52
CA LEU A 306 3.01 13.29 -20.46
C LEU A 306 1.79 12.83 -21.26
N TRP A 307 2.02 11.88 -22.15
CA TRP A 307 0.97 11.15 -22.85
C TRP A 307 0.59 9.93 -22.02
N PRO A 308 -0.70 9.54 -21.98
CA PRO A 308 -1.17 8.42 -21.20
C PRO A 308 -0.65 7.09 -21.74
N GLU A 309 -0.83 6.03 -20.96
CA GLU A 309 -0.36 4.69 -21.31
C GLU A 309 -0.94 4.20 -22.64
N GLY A 310 -0.05 3.72 -23.52
CA GLY A 310 -0.45 3.20 -24.84
C GLY A 310 -1.11 4.27 -25.72
N ALA A 311 -0.69 5.54 -25.57
CA ALA A 311 -1.19 6.66 -26.37
C ALA A 311 -1.00 6.42 -27.87
N VAL A 312 0.15 5.87 -28.25
CA VAL A 312 0.48 5.52 -29.63
C VAL A 312 0.96 4.07 -29.72
N ARG A 313 0.86 3.49 -30.91
CA ARG A 313 1.31 2.14 -31.17
C ARG A 313 2.24 2.16 -32.37
N PHE A 314 3.35 1.44 -32.25
CA PHE A 314 4.35 1.27 -33.30
C PHE A 314 4.43 -0.19 -33.70
N ASP A 315 4.51 -0.44 -35.00
CA ASP A 315 4.65 -1.82 -35.51
C ASP A 315 6.13 -2.21 -35.69
N SER A 316 7.05 -1.25 -35.75
CA SER A 316 8.51 -1.47 -35.81
C SER A 316 9.29 -0.41 -35.02
N ALA A 317 10.58 -0.69 -34.78
CA ALA A 317 11.49 0.29 -34.18
C ALA A 317 11.68 1.52 -35.10
N ASP A 318 11.73 1.31 -36.42
CA ASP A 318 11.86 2.41 -37.39
C ASP A 318 10.65 3.35 -37.35
N ASP A 319 9.43 2.80 -37.26
CA ASP A 319 8.18 3.57 -37.11
C ASP A 319 8.18 4.40 -35.82
N ARG A 320 8.71 3.84 -34.73
CA ARG A 320 8.91 4.57 -33.47
C ARG A 320 9.89 5.73 -33.64
N GLU A 321 11.06 5.50 -34.24
CA GLU A 321 12.06 6.56 -34.44
C GLU A 321 11.55 7.67 -35.37
N GLU A 322 10.80 7.32 -36.42
CA GLU A 322 10.14 8.29 -37.30
C GLU A 322 9.11 9.13 -36.53
N ALA A 323 8.28 8.48 -35.71
CA ALA A 323 7.31 9.17 -34.87
C ALA A 323 7.97 10.10 -33.84
N ILE A 324 9.06 9.67 -33.19
CA ILE A 324 9.85 10.50 -32.27
C ILE A 324 10.43 11.71 -33.00
N ALA A 325 11.00 11.52 -34.20
CA ALA A 325 11.52 12.61 -35.02
C ALA A 325 10.41 13.61 -35.38
N LYS A 326 9.22 13.11 -35.75
CA LYS A 326 8.03 13.94 -36.03
C LYS A 326 7.59 14.75 -34.81
N VAL A 327 7.57 14.15 -33.62
CA VAL A 327 7.28 14.85 -32.36
C VAL A 327 8.30 15.96 -32.12
N GLN A 328 9.60 15.69 -32.25
CA GLN A 328 10.64 16.70 -32.09
C GLN A 328 10.55 17.83 -33.12
N GLU A 329 10.14 17.51 -34.35
CA GLU A 329 9.93 18.51 -35.39
C GLU A 329 8.75 19.44 -35.05
N LYS A 330 7.61 18.87 -34.65
CA LYS A 330 6.35 19.60 -34.48
C LYS A 330 6.16 20.23 -33.09
N ILE A 331 6.83 19.73 -32.07
CA ILE A 331 6.72 20.20 -30.68
C ILE A 331 8.09 20.75 -30.25
N LYS A 332 8.23 22.08 -30.27
CA LYS A 332 9.48 22.77 -29.91
C LYS A 332 9.46 23.24 -28.46
N GLY A 333 10.51 22.91 -27.71
CA GLY A 333 10.77 23.49 -26.38
C GLY A 333 10.67 22.52 -25.20
N PRO A 334 9.51 21.88 -24.93
CA PRO A 334 9.33 21.04 -23.75
C PRO A 334 9.89 19.63 -23.94
N TYR A 335 9.96 18.91 -22.84
CA TYR A 335 10.14 17.46 -22.81
C TYR A 335 8.78 16.77 -22.92
N VAL A 336 8.69 15.74 -23.77
CA VAL A 336 7.46 14.99 -24.02
C VAL A 336 7.66 13.53 -23.65
N GLY A 337 6.99 13.07 -22.60
CA GLY A 337 6.88 11.65 -22.24
C GLY A 337 5.85 10.97 -23.14
N ILE A 338 6.32 10.26 -24.16
CA ILE A 338 5.49 9.50 -25.10
C ILE A 338 5.37 8.09 -24.55
N SER A 339 4.19 7.67 -24.11
CA SER A 339 3.93 6.25 -23.83
C SER A 339 3.37 5.54 -25.04
N PHE A 340 3.88 4.34 -25.30
CA PHE A 340 3.62 3.60 -26.53
C PHE A 340 3.52 2.09 -26.31
N GLU A 341 2.87 1.41 -27.25
CA GLU A 341 2.98 -0.02 -27.46
C GLU A 341 3.88 -0.31 -28.65
N GLU A 342 4.80 -1.26 -28.54
CA GLU A 342 5.61 -1.71 -29.68
C GLU A 342 5.78 -3.23 -29.70
N ASN A 343 6.13 -3.79 -30.85
CA ASN A 343 6.54 -5.19 -30.93
C ASN A 343 7.88 -5.37 -30.20
N ALA A 344 7.98 -6.40 -29.35
CA ALA A 344 9.20 -6.68 -28.62
C ALA A 344 10.30 -7.14 -29.59
N PRO A 345 11.54 -6.62 -29.46
CA PRO A 345 12.65 -7.04 -30.31
C PRO A 345 12.91 -8.54 -30.15
N ALA A 346 13.46 -9.18 -31.19
CA ALA A 346 13.71 -10.62 -31.19
C ALA A 346 14.68 -11.06 -30.07
N GLU A 347 15.57 -10.15 -29.65
CA GLU A 347 16.54 -10.36 -28.57
C GLU A 347 15.90 -10.32 -27.17
N TRP A 348 14.67 -9.84 -27.05
CA TRP A 348 14.00 -9.76 -25.75
C TRP A 348 13.67 -11.15 -25.23
N LYS A 349 14.05 -11.44 -23.99
CA LYS A 349 13.84 -12.75 -23.37
C LYS A 349 12.35 -13.12 -23.37
N GLY A 350 12.01 -14.24 -24.02
CA GLY A 350 10.63 -14.72 -24.16
C GLY A 350 9.87 -14.13 -25.35
N SER A 351 10.52 -13.37 -26.23
CA SER A 351 9.91 -12.86 -27.46
C SER A 351 9.65 -13.99 -28.45
N SER A 352 8.43 -14.03 -28.98
CA SER A 352 8.00 -14.89 -30.09
C SER A 352 7.77 -14.10 -31.39
N GLY A 353 8.31 -12.88 -31.49
CA GLY A 353 8.15 -11.98 -32.64
C GLY A 353 6.74 -11.38 -32.82
N ARG A 354 5.72 -11.90 -32.12
CA ARG A 354 4.35 -11.37 -32.07
C ARG A 354 3.96 -10.75 -30.72
N THR A 355 4.87 -10.81 -29.77
CA THR A 355 4.65 -10.31 -28.41
C THR A 355 5.00 -8.83 -28.36
N LYS A 356 4.17 -8.04 -27.69
CA LYS A 356 4.37 -6.61 -27.56
C LYS A 356 5.05 -6.25 -26.26
N ARG A 357 5.46 -5.00 -26.10
CA ARG A 357 5.83 -4.40 -24.81
C ARG A 357 5.24 -2.99 -24.72
N ILE A 358 5.03 -2.55 -23.48
CA ILE A 358 4.54 -1.19 -23.17
C ILE A 358 5.75 -0.39 -22.68
N GLY A 359 5.99 0.74 -23.32
CA GLY A 359 7.10 1.62 -23.01
C GLY A 359 6.66 3.06 -22.83
N MET A 360 7.58 3.86 -22.33
CA MET A 360 7.51 5.31 -22.43
C MET A 360 8.93 5.84 -22.67
N VAL A 361 9.01 6.85 -23.53
CA VAL A 361 10.24 7.56 -23.86
C VAL A 361 10.04 9.03 -23.55
N LEU A 362 10.99 9.63 -22.84
CA LEU A 362 11.04 11.07 -22.64
C LEU A 362 11.88 11.66 -23.77
N VAL A 363 11.23 12.48 -24.58
CA VAL A 363 11.84 13.14 -25.74
C VAL A 363 12.11 14.59 -25.37
N GLY A 364 13.38 14.98 -25.36
CA GLY A 364 13.81 16.36 -25.17
C GLY A 364 14.04 17.10 -26.49
N PRO A 365 14.51 18.36 -26.44
CA PRO A 365 14.77 19.17 -27.63
C PRO A 365 15.81 18.59 -28.60
N ASN A 366 16.72 17.74 -28.09
CA ASN A 366 17.86 17.19 -28.83
C ASN A 366 17.73 15.70 -29.16
N GLY A 367 16.66 15.03 -28.76
CA GLY A 367 16.60 13.58 -28.84
C GLY A 367 15.78 12.91 -27.74
N PRO A 368 15.57 11.59 -27.83
CA PRO A 368 15.18 10.77 -26.68
C PRO A 368 16.27 10.85 -25.60
N VAL A 369 15.88 11.01 -24.34
CA VAL A 369 16.82 11.15 -23.20
C VAL A 369 16.64 10.13 -22.10
N PHE A 370 15.50 9.44 -22.08
CA PHE A 370 15.14 8.48 -21.04
C PHE A 370 14.07 7.52 -21.56
N GLU A 371 14.19 6.23 -21.26
CA GLU A 371 13.22 5.20 -21.62
C GLU A 371 12.87 4.37 -20.39
N TYR A 372 11.63 3.92 -20.33
CA TYR A 372 11.14 3.01 -19.29
C TYR A 372 10.15 2.02 -19.91
N TYR A 373 10.28 0.75 -19.53
CA TYR A 373 9.37 -0.31 -19.96
C TYR A 373 8.60 -0.89 -18.78
N LYS A 374 7.32 -1.17 -18.97
CA LYS A 374 6.40 -1.62 -17.92
C LYS A 374 6.87 -2.93 -17.28
N ARG A 375 6.91 -2.96 -15.95
CA ARG A 375 7.43 -4.10 -15.17
C ARG A 375 6.32 -4.99 -14.64
N SER A 376 5.14 -4.45 -14.38
CA SER A 376 4.02 -5.18 -13.81
C SER A 376 2.85 -5.15 -14.77
N LEU A 377 2.58 -6.30 -15.39
CA LEU A 377 1.49 -6.46 -16.34
C LEU A 377 0.18 -6.80 -15.64
N VAL A 378 -0.92 -6.24 -16.14
CA VAL A 378 -2.27 -6.58 -15.66
C VAL A 378 -2.55 -8.07 -15.96
N PRO A 379 -2.84 -8.88 -14.93
CA PRO A 379 -3.09 -10.31 -15.11
C PRO A 379 -4.30 -10.55 -16.02
N TYR A 380 -4.19 -11.56 -16.88
CA TYR A 380 -5.21 -11.99 -17.84
C TYR A 380 -5.53 -11.00 -18.98
N VAL A 381 -5.27 -9.71 -18.80
CA VAL A 381 -5.49 -8.68 -19.83
C VAL A 381 -4.20 -8.46 -20.62
N GLU A 382 -3.11 -8.15 -19.94
CA GLU A 382 -1.84 -7.81 -20.59
C GLU A 382 -0.90 -9.02 -20.67
N SER A 383 -0.96 -9.92 -19.69
CA SER A 383 -0.01 -11.04 -19.55
C SER A 383 0.05 -12.02 -20.73
N PHE A 384 -0.95 -12.02 -21.62
CA PHE A 384 -0.97 -12.86 -22.82
C PHE A 384 -0.44 -12.16 -24.08
N SER A 385 -0.38 -10.82 -24.09
CA SER A 385 -0.04 -10.04 -25.27
C SER A 385 1.23 -9.20 -25.09
N PHE A 386 1.63 -8.95 -23.85
CA PHE A 386 2.76 -8.11 -23.50
C PHE A 386 3.84 -8.85 -22.72
N LEU A 387 5.09 -8.43 -22.90
CA LEU A 387 6.24 -8.87 -22.13
C LEU A 387 6.54 -7.88 -21.00
N ARG A 388 6.87 -8.45 -19.85
CA ARG A 388 7.34 -7.72 -18.68
C ARG A 388 8.78 -7.25 -18.89
N SER A 389 9.08 -6.01 -18.47
CA SER A 389 10.45 -5.55 -18.32
C SER A 389 11.11 -6.02 -17.02
N PRO A 390 12.34 -6.57 -17.09
CA PRO A 390 13.16 -6.81 -15.91
C PRO A 390 13.85 -5.54 -15.41
N ASP A 391 14.05 -4.55 -16.29
CA ASP A 391 14.91 -3.41 -16.02
C ASP A 391 14.35 -2.53 -14.91
N PRO A 392 15.19 -2.08 -13.95
CA PRO A 392 14.77 -1.13 -12.94
C PRO A 392 14.47 0.24 -13.54
N PRO A 393 13.66 1.07 -12.85
CA PRO A 393 13.54 2.47 -13.22
C PRO A 393 14.90 3.18 -13.05
N THR A 394 15.17 4.15 -13.92
CA THR A 394 16.37 5.00 -13.89
C THR A 394 15.99 6.47 -13.63
N ILE A 395 16.98 7.32 -13.38
CA ILE A 395 16.78 8.76 -13.14
C ILE A 395 17.43 9.54 -14.28
N TYR A 396 16.71 10.51 -14.80
CA TYR A 396 17.22 11.51 -15.72
C TYR A 396 17.15 12.91 -15.07
N ASP A 397 18.28 13.59 -14.99
CA ASP A 397 18.36 14.95 -14.46
C ASP A 397 17.99 15.96 -15.54
N LEU A 398 16.72 16.38 -15.54
CA LEU A 398 16.21 17.37 -16.48
C LEU A 398 16.84 18.75 -16.17
N PRO A 399 17.64 19.34 -17.08
CA PRO A 399 18.24 20.65 -16.87
C PRO A 399 17.19 21.75 -17.08
N LEU A 400 16.75 22.41 -16.01
CA LEU A 400 15.79 23.51 -16.12
C LEU A 400 16.50 24.88 -16.21
N PRO A 401 16.38 25.60 -17.34
CA PRO A 401 16.95 26.93 -17.50
C PRO A 401 16.18 27.97 -16.67
N PRO A 402 16.74 29.18 -16.45
CA PRO A 402 16.06 30.24 -15.74
C PRO A 402 14.76 30.65 -16.45
N PRO A 403 13.71 31.02 -15.70
CA PRO A 403 12.54 31.70 -16.26
C PRO A 403 12.95 33.00 -16.99
N ALA A 404 12.13 33.44 -17.95
CA ALA A 404 12.45 34.59 -18.82
C ALA A 404 12.74 35.91 -18.08
N HIS A 405 12.25 36.04 -16.84
CA HIS A 405 12.39 37.25 -16.00
C HIS A 405 13.32 37.03 -14.80
N THR A 406 14.17 36.01 -14.82
CA THR A 406 15.13 35.72 -13.75
C THR A 406 16.54 35.78 -14.30
N ASN A 407 17.41 36.55 -13.65
CA ASN A 407 18.82 36.61 -14.05
C ASN A 407 19.48 35.23 -13.85
N LYS A 408 20.39 34.88 -14.77
CA LYS A 408 21.11 33.60 -14.74
C LYS A 408 21.85 33.36 -13.42
N SER A 409 22.52 34.39 -12.89
CA SER A 409 23.26 34.35 -11.62
C SER A 409 22.36 34.15 -10.40
N ASP A 410 21.14 34.68 -10.45
CA ASP A 410 20.18 34.59 -9.35
C ASP A 410 19.49 33.21 -9.35
N TRP A 411 19.43 32.57 -10.52
CA TRP A 411 18.89 31.23 -10.68
C TRP A 411 19.83 30.15 -10.13
N SER A 412 21.11 30.15 -10.52
CA SER A 412 22.11 29.26 -9.93
C SER A 412 23.50 29.92 -9.93
N ALA A 413 24.34 29.52 -8.96
CA ALA A 413 25.62 30.17 -8.67
C ALA A 413 26.68 30.05 -9.78
N GLY A 414 26.47 29.23 -10.82
CA GLY A 414 27.43 29.04 -11.89
C GLY A 414 26.85 28.41 -13.17
N PRO A 415 27.59 28.50 -14.30
CA PRO A 415 27.23 27.83 -15.55
C PRO A 415 27.10 26.31 -15.34
N PRO A 416 26.13 25.63 -15.99
CA PRO A 416 25.32 26.09 -17.13
C PRO A 416 24.09 26.94 -16.78
N PHE A 417 24.00 27.45 -15.54
CA PHE A 417 22.86 28.24 -15.06
C PHE A 417 21.54 27.46 -15.14
N SER A 418 21.57 26.17 -14.82
CA SER A 418 20.39 25.31 -14.77
C SER A 418 20.20 24.73 -13.38
N ARG A 419 18.95 24.39 -13.08
CA ARG A 419 18.58 23.62 -11.89
C ARG A 419 18.17 22.23 -12.35
N PRO A 420 18.92 21.16 -12.03
CA PRO A 420 18.53 19.82 -12.41
C PRO A 420 17.27 19.39 -11.65
N ILE A 421 16.36 18.72 -12.34
CA ILE A 421 15.15 18.12 -11.78
C ILE A 421 15.23 16.62 -12.06
N PRO A 422 15.51 15.77 -11.05
CA PRO A 422 15.58 14.33 -11.27
C PRO A 422 14.19 13.78 -11.57
N ILE A 423 14.04 13.17 -12.75
CA ILE A 423 12.80 12.57 -13.24
C ILE A 423 12.98 11.06 -13.36
N THR A 424 11.95 10.31 -12.97
CA THR A 424 11.82 8.87 -13.21
C THR A 424 10.44 8.59 -13.81
N SER A 425 10.18 7.35 -14.17
CA SER A 425 8.85 6.90 -14.61
C SER A 425 8.48 5.54 -14.03
N SER A 426 7.18 5.28 -14.06
CA SER A 426 6.55 4.00 -13.73
C SER A 426 5.18 3.96 -14.40
N ILE A 427 4.73 2.81 -14.90
CA ILE A 427 3.54 2.76 -15.76
C ILE A 427 2.40 2.03 -15.02
N CYS A 428 1.28 2.73 -14.81
CA CYS A 428 0.01 2.14 -14.36
C CYS A 428 0.17 1.16 -13.18
N LEU A 429 -0.07 -0.14 -13.40
CA LEU A 429 -0.06 -1.18 -12.36
C LEU A 429 1.25 -1.27 -11.58
N ASP A 430 2.38 -0.79 -12.11
CA ASP A 430 3.65 -0.70 -11.39
C ASP A 430 3.49 -0.02 -10.01
N PHE A 431 2.61 0.98 -9.89
CA PHE A 431 2.35 1.71 -8.64
C PHE A 431 1.69 0.86 -7.54
N ALA A 432 1.02 -0.24 -7.91
CA ALA A 432 0.43 -1.15 -6.94
C ALA A 432 1.49 -1.91 -6.12
N PHE A 433 2.76 -1.90 -6.55
CA PHE A 433 3.83 -2.63 -5.91
C PHE A 433 4.66 -1.73 -4.98
N PRO A 434 4.85 -2.11 -3.70
CA PRO A 434 5.60 -1.29 -2.74
C PRO A 434 7.09 -1.15 -3.08
N SER A 435 7.61 -2.01 -3.97
CA SER A 435 9.00 -2.01 -4.41
C SER A 435 9.24 -1.27 -5.72
N ALA A 436 8.23 -0.59 -6.30
CA ALA A 436 8.33 0.04 -7.63
C ALA A 436 9.59 0.90 -7.82
N PHE A 437 10.01 1.60 -6.76
CA PHE A 437 11.14 2.54 -6.78
C PHE A 437 12.33 2.11 -5.92
N ALA A 438 12.31 0.91 -5.33
CA ALA A 438 13.31 0.49 -4.34
C ALA A 438 14.75 0.47 -4.92
N GLU A 439 14.85 0.26 -6.23
CA GLU A 439 16.10 0.15 -6.98
C GLU A 439 16.66 1.50 -7.46
N LEU A 440 15.91 2.59 -7.35
CA LEU A 440 16.38 3.92 -7.78
C LEU A 440 17.62 4.35 -6.99
N PRO A 441 18.70 4.89 -7.60
CA PRO A 441 19.92 5.27 -6.91
C PRO A 441 19.71 6.42 -5.91
N SER A 442 18.85 7.39 -6.22
CA SER A 442 18.51 8.55 -5.40
C SER A 442 17.00 8.82 -5.43
N ARG A 443 16.55 9.83 -4.68
CA ARG A 443 15.16 10.29 -4.71
C ARG A 443 14.90 11.08 -5.99
N ALA A 444 13.89 10.70 -6.77
CA ALA A 444 13.41 11.53 -7.89
C ALA A 444 12.57 12.71 -7.39
N ALA A 445 12.59 13.83 -8.08
CA ALA A 445 11.71 14.97 -7.81
C ALA A 445 10.31 14.74 -8.37
N LEU A 446 10.24 14.21 -9.60
CA LEU A 446 8.99 13.95 -10.32
C LEU A 446 8.99 12.54 -10.91
N ILE A 447 7.90 11.82 -10.70
CA ILE A 447 7.60 10.53 -11.28
C ILE A 447 6.58 10.76 -12.40
N LEU A 448 6.94 10.42 -13.63
CA LEU A 448 5.99 10.38 -14.75
C LEU A 448 5.20 9.06 -14.66
N ALA A 449 3.88 9.18 -14.65
CA ALA A 449 2.99 8.05 -14.42
C ALA A 449 1.92 7.96 -15.52
N PRO A 450 2.28 7.52 -16.74
CA PRO A 450 1.28 7.25 -17.75
C PRO A 450 0.45 6.04 -17.30
N ALA A 451 -0.85 6.15 -17.46
CA ALA A 451 -1.81 5.12 -17.10
C ALA A 451 -2.96 5.08 -18.12
N ARG A 452 -3.66 3.95 -18.14
CA ARG A 452 -4.90 3.79 -18.89
C ARG A 452 -5.81 2.81 -18.15
N THR A 453 -6.73 3.34 -17.37
CA THR A 453 -7.70 2.52 -16.64
C THR A 453 -9.03 2.38 -17.39
N TRP A 454 -9.76 1.30 -17.12
CA TRP A 454 -11.00 0.99 -17.85
C TRP A 454 -12.28 1.46 -17.12
N HIS A 455 -12.17 1.89 -15.87
CA HIS A 455 -13.30 2.27 -15.03
C HIS A 455 -12.88 3.37 -14.03
N PRO A 456 -13.74 4.34 -13.68
CA PRO A 456 -13.37 5.44 -12.79
C PRO A 456 -12.89 4.95 -11.42
N ASP A 457 -13.55 3.94 -10.84
CA ASP A 457 -13.12 3.39 -9.55
C ASP A 457 -11.73 2.75 -9.60
N VAL A 458 -11.36 2.17 -10.75
CA VAL A 458 -10.01 1.61 -10.97
C VAL A 458 -9.02 2.76 -11.14
N GLY A 459 -9.37 3.79 -11.91
CA GLY A 459 -8.62 5.04 -12.01
C GLY A 459 -8.33 5.66 -10.64
N LEU A 460 -9.34 5.76 -9.78
CA LEU A 460 -9.21 6.28 -8.43
C LEU A 460 -8.35 5.38 -7.53
N ALA A 461 -8.53 4.06 -7.60
CA ALA A 461 -7.70 3.12 -6.86
C ALA A 461 -6.22 3.23 -7.27
N MET A 462 -5.94 3.30 -8.56
CA MET A 462 -4.58 3.46 -9.11
C MET A 462 -3.98 4.81 -8.77
N TRP A 463 -4.77 5.88 -8.82
CA TRP A 463 -4.39 7.22 -8.38
C TRP A 463 -3.94 7.22 -6.91
N GLU A 464 -4.70 6.61 -6.01
CA GLU A 464 -4.33 6.53 -4.59
C GLU A 464 -3.07 5.66 -4.36
N GLN A 465 -2.86 4.60 -5.15
CA GLN A 465 -1.59 3.84 -5.13
C GLN A 465 -0.42 4.70 -5.62
N ALA A 466 -0.57 5.44 -6.72
CA ALA A 466 0.46 6.32 -7.25
C ALA A 466 0.83 7.41 -6.23
N LYS A 467 -0.16 8.04 -5.61
CA LYS A 467 0.01 8.99 -4.51
C LYS A 467 0.73 8.36 -3.31
N ALA A 468 0.36 7.13 -2.91
CA ALA A 468 1.03 6.44 -1.82
C ALA A 468 2.52 6.19 -2.13
N ARG A 469 2.85 5.71 -3.34
CA ARG A 469 4.24 5.51 -3.76
C ARG A 469 5.03 6.80 -3.85
N ALA A 470 4.42 7.89 -4.33
CA ALA A 470 5.06 9.20 -4.36
C ALA A 470 5.40 9.68 -2.94
N GLN A 471 4.48 9.53 -1.98
CA GLN A 471 4.73 9.87 -0.57
C GLN A 471 5.84 9.00 0.04
N GLU A 472 5.82 7.69 -0.20
CA GLU A 472 6.85 6.76 0.26
C GLU A 472 8.24 7.11 -0.29
N ALA A 473 8.32 7.47 -1.57
CA ALA A 473 9.54 7.92 -2.22
C ALA A 473 9.98 9.32 -1.78
N GLY A 474 9.06 10.13 -1.23
CA GLY A 474 9.29 11.55 -1.02
C GLY A 474 9.36 12.34 -2.33
N SER A 475 8.65 11.90 -3.35
CA SER A 475 8.61 12.48 -4.69
C SER A 475 7.22 13.06 -5.00
N MET A 476 7.11 13.76 -6.13
CA MET A 476 5.82 14.08 -6.74
C MET A 476 5.52 13.09 -7.86
N VAL A 477 4.25 12.90 -8.19
CA VAL A 477 3.80 12.07 -9.33
C VAL A 477 2.87 12.88 -10.23
N LEU A 478 3.16 12.86 -11.53
CA LEU A 478 2.26 13.32 -12.59
C LEU A 478 1.54 12.10 -13.16
N PHE A 479 0.29 11.89 -12.74
CA PHE A 479 -0.51 10.75 -13.14
C PHE A 479 -1.43 11.13 -14.30
N CYS A 480 -1.22 10.49 -15.45
CA CYS A 480 -1.91 10.75 -16.69
C CYS A 480 -2.66 9.53 -17.18
N ASP A 481 -3.95 9.48 -16.89
CA ASP A 481 -4.81 8.36 -17.21
C ASP A 481 -5.62 8.63 -18.48
N GLY A 482 -5.31 7.88 -19.54
CA GLY A 482 -5.97 7.93 -20.85
C GLY A 482 -7.23 7.08 -20.95
N GLY A 483 -7.70 6.50 -19.84
CA GLY A 483 -8.99 5.84 -19.75
C GLY A 483 -10.15 6.79 -20.08
N ILE A 484 -11.24 6.28 -20.65
CA ILE A 484 -12.45 7.07 -20.97
C ILE A 484 -12.96 7.85 -19.75
N SER A 485 -12.82 7.24 -18.58
CA SER A 485 -13.19 7.74 -17.25
C SER A 485 -11.99 7.73 -16.30
N GLY A 486 -10.79 7.75 -16.86
CA GLY A 486 -9.53 7.72 -16.11
C GLY A 486 -9.36 8.93 -15.21
N VAL A 487 -8.61 8.79 -14.11
CA VAL A 487 -8.36 9.88 -13.16
C VAL A 487 -6.96 10.42 -13.39
N SER A 488 -6.82 11.72 -13.65
CA SER A 488 -5.53 12.38 -13.85
C SER A 488 -5.28 13.50 -12.85
N GLY A 489 -4.04 13.63 -12.37
CA GLY A 489 -3.73 14.54 -11.28
C GLY A 489 -2.23 14.71 -10.97
N ILE A 490 -1.94 15.55 -9.96
CA ILE A 490 -0.61 15.63 -9.33
C ILE A 490 -0.70 15.36 -7.83
N ALA A 491 0.16 14.48 -7.33
CA ALA A 491 0.22 14.14 -5.91
C ALA A 491 1.65 14.06 -5.39
N GLY A 492 1.79 14.08 -4.06
CA GLY A 492 3.08 14.07 -3.37
C GLY A 492 3.53 15.48 -2.95
N GLN A 493 4.44 15.55 -1.98
CA GLN A 493 4.95 16.82 -1.43
C GLN A 493 3.84 17.83 -1.09
N GLY A 494 2.83 17.38 -0.34
CA GLY A 494 1.67 18.19 0.05
C GLY A 494 0.57 18.34 -1.00
N MET A 495 0.81 17.94 -2.26
CA MET A 495 -0.24 17.92 -3.30
C MET A 495 -1.05 16.63 -3.28
N SER A 496 -2.34 16.75 -3.59
CA SER A 496 -3.28 15.65 -3.78
C SER A 496 -4.46 16.09 -4.67
N GLU A 497 -4.16 16.79 -5.77
CA GLU A 497 -5.18 17.39 -6.63
C GLU A 497 -5.49 16.47 -7.83
N VAL A 498 -6.77 16.10 -7.98
CA VAL A 498 -7.30 15.52 -9.22
C VAL A 498 -7.70 16.68 -10.12
N PHE A 499 -7.13 16.75 -11.31
CA PHE A 499 -7.37 17.84 -12.26
C PHE A 499 -8.39 17.47 -13.33
N GLN A 500 -8.43 16.20 -13.73
CA GLN A 500 -9.28 15.74 -14.82
C GLN A 500 -9.79 14.33 -14.55
N VAL A 501 -11.05 14.09 -14.90
CA VAL A 501 -11.62 12.74 -15.04
C VAL A 501 -12.05 12.56 -16.49
N GLY A 502 -11.56 11.50 -17.14
CA GLY A 502 -11.73 11.27 -18.58
C GLY A 502 -10.86 12.16 -19.46
N SER A 503 -11.31 12.41 -20.70
CA SER A 503 -10.57 13.23 -21.67
C SER A 503 -10.49 14.71 -21.30
N GLY A 504 -9.40 15.38 -21.67
CA GLY A 504 -9.21 16.81 -21.48
C GLY A 504 -7.80 17.15 -20.98
N SER A 505 -6.96 17.74 -21.84
CA SER A 505 -5.60 18.11 -21.43
C SER A 505 -5.59 19.32 -20.50
N TRP A 506 -4.65 19.31 -19.57
CA TRP A 506 -4.48 20.34 -18.55
C TRP A 506 -2.99 20.58 -18.24
N THR A 507 -2.70 21.72 -17.64
CA THR A 507 -1.35 22.07 -17.14
C THR A 507 -1.41 22.64 -15.74
N LYS A 508 -0.32 22.46 -14.99
CA LYS A 508 -0.15 22.99 -13.65
C LYS A 508 1.33 23.33 -13.41
N THR A 509 1.59 24.50 -12.85
CA THR A 509 2.92 24.86 -12.34
C THR A 509 3.06 24.40 -10.89
N ILE A 510 4.06 23.56 -10.63
CA ILE A 510 4.38 23.02 -9.31
C ILE A 510 5.70 23.58 -8.79
N GLY A 511 5.86 23.66 -7.47
CA GLY A 511 7.14 24.01 -6.84
C GLY A 511 7.95 22.76 -6.55
N VAL A 512 9.10 22.60 -7.21
CA VAL A 512 10.07 21.55 -6.88
C VAL A 512 11.06 22.11 -5.86
N GLN A 513 11.37 21.37 -4.79
CA GLN A 513 12.33 21.81 -3.76
C GLN A 513 13.68 22.25 -4.36
N TRP A 514 14.21 23.39 -3.91
CA TRP A 514 15.54 23.90 -4.26
C TRP A 514 16.33 24.42 -3.04
N PRO A 515 17.59 24.03 -2.85
CA PRO A 515 18.29 22.96 -3.55
C PRO A 515 17.58 21.62 -3.34
N PHE A 516 17.60 20.75 -4.34
CA PHE A 516 16.89 19.49 -4.29
C PHE A 516 17.60 18.51 -3.34
N ASP A 517 16.86 17.93 -2.39
CA ASP A 517 17.40 16.88 -1.53
C ASP A 517 17.30 15.52 -2.23
N GLU A 518 18.41 14.95 -2.68
CA GLU A 518 18.42 13.64 -3.34
C GLU A 518 18.32 12.45 -2.38
N ARG A 519 18.29 12.71 -1.07
CA ARG A 519 18.23 11.67 -0.05
C ARG A 519 16.94 10.86 -0.17
N ARG A 520 17.11 9.55 -0.33
CA ARG A 520 16.01 8.58 -0.17
C ARG A 520 15.40 8.68 1.22
N THR A 521 14.08 8.51 1.31
CA THR A 521 13.38 8.38 2.60
C THR A 521 13.86 7.16 3.39
N THR A 522 13.58 7.12 4.68
CA THR A 522 13.96 5.98 5.53
C THR A 522 13.37 4.67 5.00
N TYR A 523 12.12 4.68 4.57
CA TYR A 523 11.48 3.53 3.95
C TYR A 523 12.22 3.08 2.68
N MET A 524 12.56 3.99 1.78
CA MET A 524 13.28 3.69 0.53
C MET A 524 14.72 3.18 0.75
N ARG A 525 15.34 3.50 1.89
CA ARG A 525 16.68 3.01 2.26
C ARG A 525 16.64 1.63 2.88
N ILE A 526 15.71 1.40 3.79
CA ILE A 526 15.63 0.18 4.60
C ILE A 526 14.88 -0.93 3.83
N GLY A 527 13.93 -0.53 2.99
CA GLY A 527 13.06 -1.43 2.25
C GLY A 527 12.06 -2.17 3.14
N ASN A 528 11.21 -2.96 2.49
CA ASN A 528 10.11 -3.69 3.13
C ASN A 528 10.57 -4.64 4.24
N CYS A 529 11.65 -5.40 4.00
CA CYS A 529 12.15 -6.37 4.97
C CYS A 529 12.67 -5.70 6.25
N GLY A 530 13.44 -4.62 6.13
CA GLY A 530 14.00 -3.95 7.30
C GLY A 530 12.91 -3.23 8.12
N VAL A 531 11.88 -2.68 7.48
CA VAL A 531 10.70 -2.16 8.18
C VAL A 531 9.98 -3.26 8.95
N PHE A 532 9.75 -4.41 8.32
CA PHE A 532 9.10 -5.53 9.00
C PHE A 532 9.91 -6.00 10.23
N ILE A 533 11.24 -6.10 10.10
CA ILE A 533 12.14 -6.40 11.24
C ILE A 533 12.00 -5.33 12.34
N ALA A 534 11.93 -4.05 11.98
CA ALA A 534 11.72 -2.98 12.95
C ALA A 534 10.38 -3.13 13.68
N LEU A 535 9.29 -3.45 12.99
CA LEU A 535 7.99 -3.69 13.62
C LEU A 535 8.01 -4.92 14.55
N CYS A 536 8.63 -6.03 14.12
CA CYS A 536 8.85 -7.19 14.97
C CYS A 536 9.69 -6.86 16.21
N SER A 537 10.68 -5.98 16.08
CA SER A 537 11.51 -5.56 17.21
C SER A 537 10.72 -4.77 18.27
N LEU A 538 9.70 -4.00 17.88
CA LEU A 538 8.80 -3.32 18.82
C LEU A 538 8.01 -4.31 19.69
N VAL A 539 7.57 -5.42 19.10
CA VAL A 539 6.93 -6.52 19.85
C VAL A 539 7.93 -7.13 20.83
N GLY A 540 9.12 -7.47 20.35
CA GLY A 540 10.18 -8.07 21.17
C GLY A 540 10.60 -7.18 22.34
N VAL A 541 10.70 -5.86 22.15
CA VAL A 541 11.07 -4.91 23.21
C VAL A 541 10.04 -4.90 24.33
N GLY A 542 8.74 -4.83 24.01
CA GLY A 542 7.73 -4.82 25.07
C GLY A 542 7.61 -6.17 25.78
N TRP A 543 7.82 -7.28 25.08
CA TRP A 543 7.91 -8.60 25.72
C TRP A 543 9.07 -8.70 26.71
N VAL A 544 10.27 -8.23 26.33
CA VAL A 544 11.42 -8.14 27.24
C VAL A 544 11.13 -7.20 28.41
N GLY A 545 10.43 -6.09 28.16
CA GLY A 545 9.97 -5.16 29.19
C GLY A 545 9.07 -5.84 30.24
N GLU A 546 8.10 -6.66 29.82
CA GLU A 546 7.27 -7.43 30.73
C GLU A 546 8.08 -8.40 31.58
N ILE A 547 9.03 -9.12 30.98
CA ILE A 547 9.92 -10.04 31.71
C ILE A 547 10.71 -9.28 32.79
N VAL A 548 11.25 -8.11 32.47
CA VAL A 548 12.01 -7.29 33.41
C VAL A 548 11.11 -6.78 34.56
N VAL A 549 9.91 -6.30 34.26
CA VAL A 549 8.95 -5.83 35.28
C VAL A 549 8.53 -6.98 36.20
N ARG A 550 8.26 -8.18 35.66
CA ARG A 550 7.93 -9.37 36.46
C ARG A 550 9.10 -9.76 37.37
N ARG A 551 10.33 -9.70 36.87
CA ARG A 551 11.54 -9.98 37.66
C ARG A 551 11.73 -9.00 38.80
N ILE A 552 11.54 -7.70 38.54
CA ILE A 552 11.62 -6.66 39.58
C ILE A 552 10.56 -6.89 40.67
N ARG A 553 9.34 -7.27 40.28
CA ARG A 553 8.23 -7.51 41.22
C ARG A 553 8.40 -8.78 42.05
N ARG A 554 9.03 -9.83 41.51
CA ARG A 554 9.22 -11.13 42.20
C ARG A 554 10.50 -11.21 43.04
N GLY A 555 11.42 -10.25 42.90
CA GLY A 555 12.71 -10.28 43.59
C GLY A 555 13.73 -11.22 42.94
N PRO A 556 15.01 -11.13 43.34
CA PRO A 556 16.13 -11.83 42.69
C PRO A 556 16.22 -13.33 42.97
N GLU A 557 15.42 -13.90 43.87
CA GLU A 557 15.52 -15.30 44.32
C GLU A 557 14.87 -16.33 43.38
N ASP A 558 14.17 -15.90 42.32
CA ASP A 558 13.48 -16.81 41.41
C ASP A 558 14.44 -17.42 40.35
N MET A 559 14.87 -18.66 40.58
CA MET A 559 15.79 -19.42 39.72
C MET A 559 15.21 -19.68 38.31
N GLU A 560 13.88 -19.65 38.12
CA GLU A 560 13.28 -19.72 36.78
C GLU A 560 13.58 -18.48 35.93
N SER A 561 13.70 -17.31 36.57
CA SER A 561 13.96 -16.04 35.88
C SER A 561 15.34 -16.04 35.19
N GLN A 562 16.33 -16.76 35.73
CA GLN A 562 17.65 -16.90 35.11
C GLN A 562 17.60 -17.78 33.84
N LYS A 563 16.88 -18.90 33.88
CA LYS A 563 16.71 -19.79 32.71
C LYS A 563 16.04 -19.05 31.55
N LEU A 564 14.99 -18.28 31.86
CA LEU A 564 14.26 -17.51 30.86
C LEU A 564 15.15 -16.42 30.23
N TRP A 565 16.01 -15.77 31.03
CA TRP A 565 17.00 -14.82 30.49
C TRP A 565 18.00 -15.48 29.54
N HIS A 566 18.52 -16.67 29.87
CA HIS A 566 19.41 -17.39 28.96
C HIS A 566 18.72 -17.73 27.63
N GLN A 567 17.45 -18.17 27.65
CA GLN A 567 16.67 -18.42 26.43
C GLN A 567 16.48 -17.17 25.57
N VAL A 568 16.23 -16.01 26.19
CA VAL A 568 16.13 -14.73 25.46
C VAL A 568 17.47 -14.40 24.79
N LEU A 569 18.58 -14.49 25.52
CA LEU A 569 19.92 -14.21 24.98
C LEU A 569 20.28 -15.15 23.82
N ASP A 570 19.95 -16.44 23.94
CA ASP A 570 20.18 -17.43 22.88
C ASP A 570 19.32 -17.15 21.64
N THR A 571 18.07 -16.71 21.82
CA THR A 571 17.19 -16.31 20.73
C THR A 571 17.72 -15.07 20.00
N VAL A 572 18.18 -14.06 20.74
CA VAL A 572 18.81 -12.86 20.15
C VAL A 572 20.09 -13.22 19.39
N LYS A 573 20.90 -14.14 19.93
CA LYS A 573 22.13 -14.61 19.29
C LYS A 573 21.81 -15.36 17.99
N SER A 574 20.83 -16.26 18.00
CA SER A 574 20.36 -16.99 16.82
C SER A 574 19.81 -16.06 15.73
N GLY A 575 19.01 -15.05 16.13
CA GLY A 575 18.51 -14.03 15.20
C GLY A 575 19.63 -13.21 14.54
N ARG A 576 20.67 -12.83 15.30
CA ARG A 576 21.85 -12.14 14.75
C ARG A 576 22.58 -12.98 13.70
N GLU A 577 22.77 -14.28 13.96
CA GLU A 577 23.40 -15.17 12.99
C GLU A 577 22.54 -15.36 11.73
N MET A 578 21.22 -15.47 11.87
CA MET A 578 20.31 -15.56 10.72
C MET A 578 20.37 -14.30 9.84
N ILE A 579 20.38 -13.11 10.45
CA ILE A 579 20.55 -11.84 9.71
C ILE A 579 21.90 -11.78 9.00
N ARG A 580 22.97 -12.27 9.66
CA ARG A 580 24.32 -12.32 9.06
C ARG A 580 24.35 -13.24 7.84
N VAL A 581 23.79 -14.44 7.93
CA VAL A 581 23.68 -15.40 6.82
C VAL A 581 22.82 -14.85 5.69
N TRP A 582 21.71 -14.18 6.02
CA TRP A 582 20.83 -13.58 5.02
C TRP A 582 21.52 -12.43 4.27
N ARG A 583 22.26 -11.56 4.98
CA ARG A 583 23.05 -10.47 4.37
C ARG A 583 24.16 -11.02 3.45
N GLN A 584 24.76 -12.17 3.78
CA GLN A 584 25.74 -12.84 2.92
C GLN A 584 25.11 -13.51 1.68
N ARG A 585 23.81 -13.82 1.70
CA ARG A 585 23.08 -14.46 0.60
C ARG A 585 22.41 -13.49 -0.36
N GLN A 586 22.36 -12.19 -0.06
CA GLN A 586 21.95 -11.24 -1.08
C GLN A 586 23.01 -11.30 -2.20
N PRO A 587 22.63 -11.70 -3.43
CA PRO A 587 23.56 -11.68 -4.55
C PRO A 587 24.12 -10.28 -4.62
N GLY A 588 25.46 -10.17 -4.64
CA GLY A 588 26.15 -8.90 -4.64
C GLY A 588 25.48 -7.96 -5.63
N GLN A 589 25.26 -6.71 -5.21
CA GLN A 589 25.24 -5.59 -6.15
C GLN A 589 26.35 -5.88 -7.16
N GLY A 590 25.96 -6.07 -8.42
CA GLY A 590 26.82 -6.62 -9.45
C GLY A 590 28.19 -5.95 -9.37
N GLU A 591 29.23 -6.77 -9.22
CA GLU A 591 30.57 -6.35 -9.60
C GLU A 591 30.43 -5.81 -11.03
N GLU A 592 30.65 -4.51 -11.17
CA GLU A 592 30.84 -3.87 -12.47
C GLU A 592 31.99 -4.62 -13.14
N HIS A 593 31.68 -5.55 -14.03
CA HIS A 593 32.67 -6.04 -14.97
C HIS A 593 33.11 -4.81 -15.78
N PRO A 594 34.41 -4.44 -15.76
CA PRO A 594 34.89 -3.38 -16.62
C PRO A 594 34.64 -3.82 -18.06
N LEU A 595 33.78 -3.08 -18.76
CA LEU A 595 33.67 -3.16 -20.21
C LEU A 595 35.06 -2.84 -20.77
N LEU A 596 35.76 -3.88 -21.22
CA LEU A 596 36.94 -3.72 -22.06
C LEU A 596 36.48 -3.08 -23.38
N VAL A 597 37.07 -1.93 -23.66
CA VAL A 597 37.08 -1.23 -24.96
C VAL A 597 37.76 -2.08 -26.01
#